data_AF-A0A6L5QMH4-F1
#
_entry.id   AF-A0A6L5QMH4-F1
#
_cell.length_a   1.000
_cell.length_b   1.000
_cell.length_c   1.000
_cell.angle_alpha   90.00
_cell.angle_beta   90.00
_cell.angle_gamma   90.00
#
_symmetry.space_group_name_H-M   'P 1'
#
loop_
_entity.id
_entity.type
_entity.pdbx_description
1 polymer ?
#
loop_
_entity_poly.entity_id
_entity_poly.type
_entity_poly.pdbx_seq_one_letter_code
_entity_poly.pdbx_strand_id
1 'polypeptide(L)'
;MKIKSIIAAAALMTVSSAFAATTNITLVQDPLKSTDYTGYFGLSHTGAFTDTFTFSPSLNSSLVSAVLSSIGFTKSTNLDFTSVKINGIALDIVNGAVDTATTPSLLALHGPLTLVVSGQAHDLNPGSFNASYSGTINVTAVPEPETFAMLGAGLALVGFAARRRKAANQA
;
A
#
# COMPACT_ATOMS: atom_id res chain seq x y z
N MET A 1 67.61 -3.88 -14.20
CA MET A 1 66.60 -4.97 -14.25
C MET A 1 65.90 -5.06 -12.90
N LYS A 2 64.68 -4.51 -12.83
CA LYS A 2 63.39 -5.21 -12.61
C LYS A 2 63.08 -5.49 -11.13
N ILE A 3 62.49 -4.48 -10.48
CA ILE A 3 61.65 -4.58 -9.28
C ILE A 3 60.35 -5.30 -9.68
N LYS A 4 59.97 -6.37 -8.96
CA LYS A 4 58.68 -7.07 -9.10
C LYS A 4 57.89 -6.87 -7.79
N SER A 5 56.95 -5.92 -7.76
CA SER A 5 55.49 -6.16 -7.83
C SER A 5 54.94 -6.76 -6.51
N ILE A 6 54.56 -5.96 -5.52
CA ILE A 6 53.28 -5.22 -5.34
C ILE A 6 52.08 -6.16 -5.06
N ILE A 7 51.67 -6.13 -3.78
CA ILE A 7 50.30 -6.07 -3.23
C ILE A 7 49.31 -7.13 -3.70
N ALA A 8 49.06 -8.12 -2.84
CA ALA A 8 47.85 -8.94 -2.88
C ALA A 8 46.63 -8.07 -2.54
N ALA A 9 45.81 -7.82 -3.56
CA ALA A 9 44.57 -7.05 -3.45
C ALA A 9 43.55 -7.82 -2.61
N ALA A 10 43.16 -7.22 -1.48
CA ALA A 10 41.94 -7.55 -0.77
C ALA A 10 40.74 -7.17 -1.66
N ALA A 11 40.21 -8.15 -2.40
CA ALA A 11 38.91 -8.02 -3.05
C ALA A 11 37.82 -8.09 -1.97
N LEU A 12 37.60 -6.97 -1.30
CA LEU A 12 36.43 -6.74 -0.47
C LEU A 12 35.24 -6.68 -1.43
N MET A 13 34.54 -7.82 -1.61
CA MET A 13 33.29 -7.85 -2.35
C MET A 13 32.29 -6.96 -1.62
N THR A 14 32.12 -5.73 -2.11
CA THR A 14 30.99 -4.88 -1.74
C THR A 14 29.74 -5.55 -2.28
N VAL A 15 29.07 -6.34 -1.43
CA VAL A 15 27.68 -6.72 -1.66
C VAL A 15 26.88 -5.43 -1.53
N SER A 16 26.67 -4.74 -2.66
CA SER A 16 25.67 -3.69 -2.74
C SER A 16 24.32 -4.36 -2.53
N SER A 17 23.78 -4.28 -1.32
CA SER A 17 22.39 -4.59 -1.07
C SER A 17 21.55 -3.72 -2.02
N ALA A 18 20.91 -4.35 -3.01
CA ALA A 18 19.92 -3.65 -3.82
C ALA A 18 18.82 -3.16 -2.87
N PHE A 19 18.70 -1.86 -2.69
CA PHE A 19 17.59 -1.29 -1.93
C PHE A 19 16.31 -1.59 -2.70
N ALA A 20 15.33 -2.23 -2.04
CA ALA A 20 14.00 -2.37 -2.61
C ALA A 20 13.42 -0.96 -2.85
N ALA A 21 13.20 -0.60 -4.11
CA ALA A 21 12.63 0.70 -4.46
C ALA A 21 11.21 0.79 -3.91
N THR A 22 10.88 1.92 -3.28
CA THR A 22 9.52 2.23 -2.83
C THR A 22 8.89 3.22 -3.79
N THR A 23 7.69 2.90 -4.31
CA THR A 23 6.93 3.78 -5.20
C THR A 23 5.83 4.47 -4.39
N ASN A 24 5.70 5.79 -4.52
CA ASN A 24 4.58 6.52 -3.91
C ASN A 24 3.44 6.67 -4.90
N ILE A 25 2.24 6.30 -4.48
CA ILE A 25 0.99 6.42 -5.24
C ILE A 25 0.18 7.57 -4.67
N THR A 26 -0.07 8.57 -5.49
CA THR A 26 -0.96 9.68 -5.13
C THR A 26 -2.40 9.22 -5.25
N LEU A 27 -3.12 9.24 -4.13
CA LEU A 27 -4.55 9.06 -4.05
C LEU A 27 -5.26 10.33 -4.49
N VAL A 28 -6.28 10.17 -5.33
CA VAL A 28 -7.16 11.22 -5.81
C VAL A 28 -8.42 11.21 -4.97
N GLN A 29 -8.76 12.34 -4.35
CA GLN A 29 -9.97 12.51 -3.56
C GLN A 29 -11.20 12.66 -4.46
N ASP A 30 -12.33 12.09 -4.04
CA ASP A 30 -13.63 12.32 -4.68
C ASP A 30 -14.06 13.79 -4.48
N PRO A 31 -14.41 14.52 -5.55
CA PRO A 31 -14.79 15.94 -5.46
C PRO A 31 -16.10 16.19 -4.70
N LEU A 32 -16.95 15.17 -4.53
CA LEU A 32 -18.24 15.25 -3.84
C LEU A 32 -18.22 14.56 -2.48
N LYS A 33 -17.21 13.74 -2.19
CA LYS A 33 -17.07 13.01 -0.92
C LYS A 33 -15.66 13.17 -0.36
N SER A 34 -15.50 14.09 0.59
CA SER A 34 -14.19 14.43 1.17
C SER A 34 -13.50 13.29 1.91
N THR A 35 -14.18 12.19 2.21
CA THR A 35 -13.59 11.00 2.85
C THR A 35 -13.14 9.95 1.85
N ASP A 36 -13.58 10.00 0.59
CA ASP A 36 -13.33 8.92 -0.37
C ASP A 36 -12.16 9.29 -1.29
N TYR A 37 -11.28 8.30 -1.50
CA TYR A 37 -10.08 8.42 -2.30
C TYR A 37 -9.90 7.17 -3.17
N THR A 38 -9.26 7.33 -4.32
CA THR A 38 -8.89 6.22 -5.20
C THR A 38 -7.48 6.40 -5.75
N GLY A 39 -6.81 5.30 -6.09
CA GLY A 39 -5.49 5.31 -6.71
C GLY A 39 -5.28 4.13 -7.63
N TYR A 40 -4.27 4.23 -8.49
CA TYR A 40 -3.88 3.15 -9.39
C TYR A 40 -2.35 3.13 -9.56
N PHE A 41 -1.83 1.97 -9.96
CA PHE A 41 -0.40 1.77 -10.23
C PHE A 41 -0.19 0.62 -11.22
N GLY A 42 1.03 0.51 -11.75
CA GLY A 42 1.46 -0.65 -12.53
C GLY A 42 2.97 -0.66 -12.74
N LEU A 43 3.54 -1.86 -12.79
CA LEU A 43 4.97 -2.11 -12.95
C LEU A 43 5.20 -3.30 -13.89
N SER A 44 6.36 -3.30 -14.54
CA SER A 44 6.84 -4.40 -15.38
C SER A 44 8.03 -5.08 -14.73
N HIS A 45 8.09 -6.41 -14.80
CA HIS A 45 9.13 -7.21 -14.14
C HIS A 45 9.75 -8.25 -15.06
N THR A 46 10.94 -8.69 -14.63
CA THR A 46 11.64 -9.88 -15.08
C THR A 46 12.13 -10.62 -13.85
N GLY A 47 12.09 -11.96 -13.87
CA GLY A 47 12.50 -12.75 -12.71
C GLY A 47 11.65 -12.49 -11.45
N ALA A 48 12.25 -12.79 -10.29
CA ALA A 48 11.63 -12.59 -8.99
C ALA A 48 11.64 -11.11 -8.60
N PHE A 49 10.57 -10.64 -7.98
CA PHE A 49 10.45 -9.25 -7.56
C PHE A 49 9.79 -9.10 -6.18
N THR A 50 10.02 -7.92 -5.58
CA THR A 50 9.29 -7.43 -4.42
C THR A 50 9.20 -5.92 -4.52
N ASP A 51 7.98 -5.43 -4.70
CA ASP A 51 7.66 -4.02 -4.80
C ASP A 51 7.00 -3.55 -3.52
N THR A 52 7.31 -2.31 -3.14
CA THR A 52 6.66 -1.64 -2.02
C THR A 52 6.02 -0.37 -2.51
N PHE A 53 4.71 -0.25 -2.34
CA PHE A 53 3.96 0.96 -2.61
C PHE A 53 3.56 1.64 -1.31
N THR A 54 3.72 2.95 -1.27
CA THR A 54 3.15 3.81 -0.22
C THR A 54 2.10 4.71 -0.84
N PHE A 55 1.16 5.23 -0.04
CA PHE A 55 0.06 6.03 -0.54
C PHE A 55 0.06 7.43 0.10
N SER A 56 -0.22 8.46 -0.69
CA SER A 56 -0.34 9.85 -0.24
C SER A 56 -1.68 10.46 -0.68
N PRO A 57 -2.39 11.25 0.14
CA PRO A 57 -2.05 11.63 1.51
C PRO A 57 -2.09 10.43 2.47
N SER A 58 -1.32 10.53 3.56
CA SER A 58 -1.41 9.57 4.65
C SER A 58 -2.70 9.80 5.43
N LEU A 59 -3.45 8.73 5.67
CA LEU A 59 -4.69 8.74 6.44
C LEU A 59 -4.47 7.96 7.75
N ASN A 60 -5.06 8.42 8.86
CA ASN A 60 -4.85 7.80 10.18
C ASN A 60 -5.66 6.51 10.37
N SER A 61 -6.88 6.50 9.85
CA SER A 61 -7.79 5.34 9.87
C SER A 61 -8.55 5.31 8.55
N SER A 62 -8.70 4.12 7.95
CA SER A 62 -9.34 3.98 6.65
C SER A 62 -10.00 2.62 6.45
N LEU A 63 -11.07 2.61 5.67
CA LEU A 63 -11.61 1.41 5.04
C LEU A 63 -10.98 1.27 3.67
N VAL A 64 -10.42 0.10 3.36
CA VAL A 64 -9.62 -0.13 2.16
C VAL A 64 -10.10 -1.36 1.40
N SER A 65 -10.21 -1.21 0.08
CA SER A 65 -10.36 -2.31 -0.86
C SER A 65 -9.35 -2.14 -1.99
N ALA A 66 -8.81 -3.25 -2.49
CA ALA A 66 -7.83 -3.23 -3.57
C ALA A 66 -7.93 -4.47 -4.43
N VAL A 67 -7.57 -4.31 -5.70
CA VAL A 67 -7.36 -5.40 -6.65
C VAL A 67 -6.08 -5.15 -7.43
N LEU A 68 -5.30 -6.21 -7.60
CA LEU A 68 -4.19 -6.26 -8.54
C LEU A 68 -4.50 -7.32 -9.59
N SER A 69 -4.01 -7.11 -10.80
CA SER A 69 -4.15 -8.08 -11.89
C SER A 69 -2.94 -8.13 -12.80
N SER A 70 -2.64 -9.33 -13.31
CA SER A 70 -1.77 -9.58 -14.45
C SER A 70 -2.50 -10.45 -15.48
N ILE A 71 -1.98 -10.50 -16.71
CA ILE A 71 -2.49 -11.38 -17.75
C ILE A 71 -1.33 -11.92 -18.59
N GLY A 72 -1.27 -13.25 -18.72
CA GLY A 72 -0.22 -13.94 -19.45
C GLY A 72 -0.67 -15.28 -20.01
N PHE A 73 -0.90 -15.34 -21.32
CA PHE A 73 -1.28 -16.59 -22.00
C PHE A 73 -0.08 -17.47 -22.38
N THR A 74 1.14 -16.96 -22.22
CA THR A 74 2.38 -17.71 -22.50
C THR A 74 3.29 -17.66 -21.28
N LYS A 75 4.20 -18.65 -21.17
CA LYS A 75 5.16 -18.69 -20.06
C LYS A 75 6.04 -17.44 -19.98
N SER A 76 6.38 -16.81 -21.11
CA SER A 76 7.23 -15.62 -21.13
C SER A 76 6.51 -14.37 -20.63
N THR A 77 5.19 -14.29 -20.76
CA THR A 77 4.41 -13.13 -20.29
C THR A 77 3.62 -13.40 -19.02
N ASN A 78 3.73 -14.61 -18.45
CA ASN A 78 3.06 -14.98 -17.21
C ASN A 78 3.78 -14.41 -15.99
N LEU A 79 2.99 -13.97 -15.00
CA LEU A 79 3.48 -13.47 -13.73
C LEU A 79 2.60 -14.02 -12.61
N ASP A 80 3.20 -14.81 -11.73
CA ASP A 80 2.47 -15.32 -10.58
C ASP A 80 2.74 -14.44 -9.36
N PHE A 81 1.69 -14.05 -8.65
CA PHE A 81 1.82 -13.46 -7.32
C PHE A 81 2.18 -14.54 -6.31
N THR A 82 3.19 -14.29 -5.48
CA THR A 82 3.59 -15.19 -4.38
C THR A 82 3.17 -14.66 -3.02
N SER A 83 3.11 -13.33 -2.85
CA SER A 83 2.59 -12.68 -1.65
C SER A 83 2.14 -11.27 -1.99
N VAL A 84 0.93 -10.90 -1.59
CA VAL A 84 0.43 -9.53 -1.69
C VAL A 84 -0.15 -9.15 -0.34
N LYS A 85 0.38 -8.09 0.26
CA LYS A 85 -0.01 -7.66 1.62
C LYS A 85 -0.22 -6.16 1.69
N ILE A 86 -1.33 -5.74 2.26
CA ILE A 86 -1.60 -4.33 2.60
C ILE A 86 -1.57 -4.14 4.12
N ASN A 87 -0.70 -3.27 4.61
CA ASN A 87 -0.41 -3.10 6.05
C ASN A 87 -0.18 -4.44 6.78
N GLY A 88 0.45 -5.41 6.10
CA GLY A 88 0.72 -6.74 6.62
C GLY A 88 -0.42 -7.76 6.49
N ILE A 89 -1.64 -7.35 6.11
CA ILE A 89 -2.78 -8.23 5.85
C ILE A 89 -2.67 -8.80 4.44
N ALA A 90 -2.75 -10.12 4.31
CA ALA A 90 -2.70 -10.80 3.02
C ALA A 90 -3.96 -10.56 2.18
N LEU A 91 -3.77 -10.40 0.87
CA LEU A 91 -4.82 -10.43 -0.14
C LEU A 91 -5.03 -11.88 -0.62
N ASP A 92 -6.24 -12.16 -1.10
CA ASP A 92 -6.58 -13.44 -1.73
C ASP A 92 -5.97 -13.49 -3.13
N ILE A 93 -5.08 -14.46 -3.37
CA ILE A 93 -4.37 -14.63 -4.63
C ILE A 93 -4.98 -15.77 -5.43
N VAL A 94 -5.20 -15.54 -6.73
CA VAL A 94 -5.52 -16.56 -7.72
C VAL A 94 -4.57 -16.40 -8.89
N ASN A 95 -3.71 -17.39 -9.15
CA ASN A 95 -2.82 -17.39 -10.32
C ASN A 95 -3.37 -18.30 -11.43
N GLY A 96 -3.15 -17.92 -12.69
CA GLY A 96 -3.68 -18.59 -13.87
C GLY A 96 -3.21 -17.91 -15.16
N ALA A 97 -4.08 -17.86 -16.18
CA ALA A 97 -3.82 -17.01 -17.35
C ALA A 97 -4.10 -15.52 -17.05
N VAL A 98 -4.95 -15.28 -16.05
CA VAL A 98 -5.20 -13.98 -15.43
C VAL A 98 -4.93 -14.18 -13.96
N ASP A 99 -3.93 -13.47 -13.46
CA ASP A 99 -3.52 -13.51 -12.06
C ASP A 99 -4.18 -12.36 -11.33
N THR A 100 -4.73 -12.61 -10.15
CA THR A 100 -5.36 -11.58 -9.33
C THR A 100 -4.89 -11.66 -7.89
N ALA A 101 -4.86 -10.49 -7.23
CA ALA A 101 -4.78 -10.39 -5.78
C ALA A 101 -5.82 -9.39 -5.31
N THR A 102 -6.78 -9.82 -4.48
CA THR A 102 -7.90 -8.98 -4.02
C THR A 102 -7.97 -8.90 -2.50
N THR A 103 -8.39 -7.76 -1.96
CA THR A 103 -8.72 -7.69 -0.53
C THR A 103 -9.84 -8.68 -0.19
N PRO A 104 -9.70 -9.52 0.86
CA PRO A 104 -10.67 -10.57 1.19
C PRO A 104 -12.02 -10.03 1.68
N SER A 105 -12.00 -8.78 2.16
CA SER A 105 -13.17 -8.00 2.54
C SER A 105 -12.80 -6.52 2.47
N LEU A 106 -13.74 -5.64 2.82
CA LEU A 106 -13.37 -4.26 3.16
C LEU A 106 -12.54 -4.28 4.44
N LEU A 107 -11.31 -3.75 4.38
CA LEU A 107 -10.35 -3.82 5.48
C LEU A 107 -10.33 -2.50 6.26
N ALA A 108 -10.46 -2.55 7.58
CA ALA A 108 -10.20 -1.42 8.46
C ALA A 108 -8.71 -1.37 8.81
N LEU A 109 -8.00 -0.37 8.30
CA LEU A 109 -6.56 -0.20 8.45
C LEU A 109 -6.24 1.10 9.18
N HIS A 110 -5.12 1.10 9.90
CA HIS A 110 -4.61 2.25 10.64
C HIS A 110 -3.22 2.63 10.17
N GLY A 111 -2.92 3.93 10.26
CA GLY A 111 -1.66 4.51 9.86
C GLY A 111 -1.44 4.55 8.34
N PRO A 112 -0.23 4.97 7.91
CA PRO A 112 0.11 5.05 6.50
C PRO A 112 -0.10 3.71 5.79
N LEU A 113 -0.73 3.74 4.61
CA LEU A 113 -0.94 2.55 3.82
C LEU A 113 0.38 2.13 3.15
N THR A 114 0.71 0.85 3.24
CA THR A 114 1.83 0.21 2.58
C THR A 114 1.37 -1.09 1.94
N LEU A 115 1.51 -1.20 0.63
CA LEU A 115 1.23 -2.41 -0.13
C LEU A 115 2.56 -3.05 -0.54
N VAL A 116 2.79 -4.30 -0.16
CA VAL A 116 3.95 -5.08 -0.55
C VAL A 116 3.51 -6.19 -1.49
N VAL A 117 4.08 -6.22 -2.68
CA VAL A 117 3.74 -7.17 -3.75
C VAL A 117 5.00 -7.96 -4.08
N SER A 118 4.94 -9.27 -3.96
CA SER A 118 6.01 -10.19 -4.34
C SER A 118 5.46 -11.19 -5.34
N GLY A 119 6.29 -11.54 -6.32
CA GLY A 119 5.91 -12.47 -7.37
C GLY A 119 7.10 -12.91 -8.21
N GLN A 120 6.78 -13.65 -9.27
CA GLN A 120 7.74 -14.17 -10.22
C GLN A 120 7.22 -13.94 -11.64
N ALA A 121 7.94 -13.14 -12.42
CA ALA A 121 7.79 -13.13 -13.87
C ALA A 121 8.55 -14.34 -14.45
N HIS A 122 7.88 -15.16 -15.26
CA HIS A 122 8.39 -16.48 -15.68
C HIS A 122 9.34 -16.46 -16.87
N ASP A 123 9.75 -15.29 -17.34
CA ASP A 123 10.89 -15.15 -18.25
C ASP A 123 12.18 -14.85 -17.48
N LEU A 124 13.19 -15.71 -17.67
CA LEU A 124 14.52 -15.59 -17.06
C LEU A 124 15.55 -14.99 -18.03
N ASN A 125 15.16 -14.57 -19.23
CA ASN A 125 16.07 -13.94 -20.19
C ASN A 125 16.46 -12.53 -19.73
N PRO A 126 17.75 -12.27 -19.41
CA PRO A 126 18.20 -10.95 -19.00
C PRO A 126 17.97 -9.92 -20.12
N GLY A 127 17.18 -8.88 -19.83
CA GLY A 127 16.91 -7.77 -20.77
C GLY A 127 15.54 -7.78 -21.44
N SER A 128 14.64 -8.72 -21.12
CA SER A 128 13.29 -8.80 -21.71
C SER A 128 12.18 -8.59 -20.68
N PHE A 129 11.55 -7.40 -20.63
CA PHE A 129 10.38 -7.13 -19.77
C PHE A 129 9.11 -7.64 -20.41
N ASN A 130 8.64 -8.81 -20.00
CA ASN A 130 7.57 -9.50 -20.72
C ASN A 130 6.29 -9.68 -19.90
N ALA A 131 6.34 -9.43 -18.60
CA ALA A 131 5.18 -9.51 -17.72
C ALA A 131 5.03 -8.22 -16.89
N SER A 132 3.79 -7.85 -16.63
CA SER A 132 3.45 -6.66 -15.86
C SER A 132 2.21 -6.92 -15.03
N TYR A 133 2.04 -6.18 -13.95
CA TYR A 133 0.79 -6.13 -13.22
C TYR A 133 0.39 -4.69 -12.98
N SER A 134 -0.89 -4.48 -12.74
CA SER A 134 -1.44 -3.21 -12.30
C SER A 134 -2.41 -3.43 -11.17
N GLY A 135 -2.78 -2.36 -10.48
CA GLY A 135 -3.78 -2.44 -9.44
C GLY A 135 -4.52 -1.12 -9.24
N THR A 136 -5.67 -1.24 -8.60
CA THR A 136 -6.46 -0.11 -8.12
C THR A 136 -6.75 -0.29 -6.63
N ILE A 137 -6.86 0.84 -5.94
CA ILE A 137 -7.16 0.89 -4.52
C ILE A 137 -8.24 1.94 -4.29
N ASN A 138 -9.21 1.62 -3.44
CA ASN A 138 -10.19 2.58 -2.93
C ASN A 138 -10.03 2.68 -1.42
N VAL A 139 -10.01 3.91 -0.93
CA VAL A 139 -9.73 4.25 0.45
C VAL A 139 -10.77 5.24 0.94
N THR A 140 -11.52 4.87 1.97
CA THR A 140 -12.43 5.78 2.67
C THR A 140 -11.83 6.13 4.03
N ALA A 141 -11.47 7.40 4.23
CA ALA A 141 -11.01 7.90 5.52
C ALA A 141 -12.11 7.77 6.57
N VAL A 142 -11.77 7.17 7.71
CA VAL A 142 -12.68 7.02 8.85
C VAL A 142 -12.34 8.11 9.88
N PRO A 143 -13.29 8.97 10.27
CA PRO A 143 -13.05 9.95 11.31
C PRO A 143 -12.63 9.28 12.62
N GLU A 144 -11.63 9.84 13.28
CA GLU A 144 -11.07 9.29 14.51
C GLU A 144 -12.15 9.18 15.62
N PRO A 145 -12.17 8.09 16.41
CA PRO A 145 -13.09 7.93 17.55
C PRO A 145 -13.05 9.12 18.51
N GLU A 146 -11.89 9.75 18.69
CA GLU A 146 -11.65 10.93 19.51
C GLU A 146 -12.47 12.13 19.02
N THR A 147 -12.68 12.27 17.71
CA THR A 147 -13.52 13.33 17.15
C THR A 147 -14.96 13.17 17.61
N PHE A 148 -15.47 11.94 17.62
CA PHE A 148 -16.81 11.64 18.14
C PHE A 148 -16.88 11.80 19.66
N ALA A 149 -15.84 11.42 20.39
CA ALA A 149 -15.75 11.63 21.83
C ALA A 149 -15.77 13.13 22.19
N MET A 150 -15.04 13.96 21.45
CA MET A 150 -15.00 15.41 21.65
C MET A 150 -16.32 16.08 21.27
N LEU A 151 -16.98 15.61 20.20
CA LEU A 151 -18.34 16.04 19.87
C LEU A 151 -19.31 15.70 21.00
N GLY A 152 -19.26 14.46 21.50
CA GLY A 152 -20.07 14.00 22.62
C GLY A 152 -19.83 14.80 23.90
N ALA A 153 -18.56 15.07 24.22
CA ALA A 153 -18.18 15.91 25.35
C ALA A 153 -18.70 17.35 25.19
N GLY A 154 -18.60 17.93 23.99
CA GLY A 154 -19.15 19.24 23.67
C GLY A 154 -20.67 19.29 23.88
N LEU A 155 -21.40 18.28 23.41
CA LEU A 155 -22.85 18.16 23.59
C LEU A 155 -23.22 18.01 25.08
N ALA A 156 -22.48 17.21 25.84
CA ALA A 156 -22.70 17.04 27.27
C ALA A 156 -22.55 18.38 28.04
N LEU A 157 -21.52 19.17 27.71
CA LEU A 157 -21.31 20.49 28.30
C LEU A 157 -22.45 21.46 27.98
N VAL A 158 -22.92 21.49 26.73
CA VAL A 158 -24.05 22.33 26.31
C VAL A 158 -25.33 21.92 27.05
N GLY A 159 -25.62 20.62 27.12
CA GLY A 159 -26.78 20.10 27.86
C GLY A 159 -26.74 20.46 29.35
N PHE A 160 -25.56 20.36 29.98
CA PHE A 160 -25.37 20.76 31.37
C PHE A 160 -25.58 22.26 31.60
N ALA A 161 -25.03 23.11 30.73
CA ALA A 161 -25.21 24.57 30.82
C ALA A 161 -26.68 24.99 30.65
N ALA A 162 -27.40 24.38 29.70
CA ALA A 162 -28.83 24.62 29.50
C ALA A 162 -29.66 24.24 30.74
N ARG A 163 -29.34 23.10 31.38
CA ARG A 163 -29.99 22.67 32.63
C ARG A 163 -29.77 23.68 33.76
N ARG A 164 -28.55 24.21 33.91
CA ARG A 164 -28.24 25.22 34.94
C ARG A 164 -29.03 26.52 34.76
N ARG A 165 -29.14 27.01 33.52
CA ARG A 165 -29.91 28.24 33.22
C ARG A 165 -31.40 28.09 33.54
N LYS A 166 -31.98 26.92 33.23
CA LYS A 166 -33.39 26.65 33.54
C LYS A 166 -33.65 26.65 35.04
N ALA A 167 -32.75 26.08 35.84
CA ALA A 167 -32.86 26.08 37.30
C ALA A 167 -32.77 27.50 37.90
N ALA A 168 -31.96 28.39 37.32
CA ALA A 168 -31.83 29.78 37.77
C ALA A 168 -33.05 30.67 37.45
N ASN A 169 -33.81 30.36 36.37
CA ASN A 169 -35.03 31.09 36.00
C ASN A 169 -36.30 30.56 36.70
N GLN A 170 -36.20 29.46 37.45
CA GLN A 170 -37.32 28.87 38.22
C GLN A 170 -37.22 29.16 39.73
N ALA A 171 -36.26 29.99 40.13
CA ALA A 171 -36.10 30.59 41.46
C ALA A 171 -36.42 32.08 41.38
#